data_AF-A0A3D1WV10-F1
#
_entry.id   AF-A0A3D1WV10-F1
#
_cell.length_a   1.000
_cell.length_b   1.000
_cell.length_c   1.000
_cell.angle_alpha   90.00
_cell.angle_beta   90.00
_cell.angle_gamma   90.00
#
_symmetry.space_group_name_H-M   'P 1'
#
loop_
_entity.id
_entity.type
_entity.pdbx_description
1 polymer ?
#
loop_
_entity_poly.entity_id
_entity_poly.type
_entity_poly.pdbx_seq_one_letter_code
_entity_poly.pdbx_strand_id
1 'polypeptide(L)'
;MAQGTFVQALRKEAALSGTFMKGRSLMLNGAVLSFEDSGSRFSKNVNIEGTVRGSRGDLYKTHVALDMDEHEVVDYDCDCPAAFRYSGMCKHAIATALAYLDASGAEPVEGLRTPVRTFTVSPAQSKQPTRPAPSASAVNPNFPFPAPVPTSPSLVAALSDLSDARMDKLVAMRRKLAGTIDPDAPKAVLEPSLVPYYNPLFADRFSWALEFRIRCGSVSYVVKDIDGMADAYARGGTFSYGKKLTFLHAPEAFDDVSAKLLDFVAMTVAYLGDITSSRSASYDFARSGFVAERQLPISEYSIVSVLDLLRGRTMSFEPAWSRGTTTHRAYEVAVESLPEGEGEVPAKRPPLIAAKIAPAAGGSYDLRLPADTYCFASGDAAYLVDTRRARRADTAFAQHAAPFLSHLLPCRTPVHIAADQVGEFCRMALPILRDYTDLTAPAVLDTVAPEPSFAMAIGVDDGLVICKITVTYGDWSADLFSLGAPGSLFEERRPGVPPRDEVAEFRVMDTAALYFDFYEGALAFEERDD
;
A
#
# COMPACT_ATOMS: atom_id res chain seq x y z
N MET A 1 -7.11 -14.14 31.27
CA MET A 1 -6.40 -12.87 31.01
C MET A 1 -7.45 -11.78 31.06
N ALA A 2 -7.18 -10.63 31.69
CA ALA A 2 -8.18 -9.58 31.82
C ALA A 2 -8.59 -9.10 30.41
N GLN A 3 -9.89 -9.15 30.09
CA GLN A 3 -10.41 -8.60 28.83
C GLN A 3 -10.11 -7.10 28.82
N GLY A 4 -9.33 -6.64 27.84
CA GLY A 4 -9.10 -5.21 27.63
C GLY A 4 -10.36 -4.55 27.09
N THR A 5 -10.55 -3.26 27.37
CA THR A 5 -11.65 -2.50 26.74
C THR A 5 -11.29 -2.14 25.30
N PHE A 6 -12.29 -1.90 24.45
CA PHE A 6 -12.03 -1.44 23.07
C PHE A 6 -11.27 -0.10 23.08
N VAL A 7 -11.51 0.75 24.07
CA VAL A 7 -10.75 1.98 24.28
C VAL A 7 -9.26 1.71 24.52
N GLN A 8 -8.90 0.64 25.24
CA GLN A 8 -7.50 0.26 25.44
C GLN A 8 -6.87 -0.27 24.14
N ALA A 9 -7.60 -1.10 23.39
CA ALA A 9 -7.16 -1.60 22.09
C ALA A 9 -6.94 -0.45 21.08
N LEU A 10 -7.88 0.47 20.96
CA LEU A 10 -7.79 1.64 20.08
C LEU A 10 -6.66 2.60 20.49
N ARG A 11 -6.35 2.71 21.79
CA ARG A 11 -5.20 3.50 22.27
C ARG A 11 -3.87 2.85 21.94
N LYS A 12 -3.80 1.52 22.01
CA LYS A 12 -2.61 0.74 21.69
C LYS A 12 -2.31 0.81 20.18
N GLU A 13 -3.34 0.72 19.35
CA GLU A 13 -3.21 0.76 17.89
C GLU A 13 -3.12 2.18 17.32
N ALA A 14 -3.27 3.23 18.14
CA ALA A 14 -3.22 4.61 17.66
C ALA A 14 -1.84 5.00 17.10
N ALA A 15 -1.84 5.67 15.94
CA ALA A 15 -0.59 6.05 15.25
C ALA A 15 0.37 6.93 16.06
N LEU A 16 -0.16 7.73 16.99
CA LEU A 16 0.61 8.58 17.92
C LEU A 16 -0.14 8.67 19.25
N SER A 17 0.55 9.04 20.33
CA SER A 17 -0.02 9.17 21.68
C SER A 17 -1.25 10.09 21.74
N GLY A 18 -1.31 11.14 20.91
CA GLY A 18 -2.45 12.06 20.80
C GLY A 18 -3.54 11.66 19.81
N THR A 19 -3.33 10.63 18.98
CA THR A 19 -4.22 10.29 17.86
C THR A 19 -5.57 9.76 18.34
N PHE A 20 -5.60 9.01 19.43
CA PHE A 20 -6.83 8.55 20.07
C PHE A 20 -7.73 9.72 20.50
N MET A 21 -7.16 10.73 21.18
CA MET A 21 -7.92 11.90 21.64
C MET A 21 -8.47 12.73 20.47
N LYS A 22 -7.70 12.86 19.39
CA LYS A 22 -8.14 13.52 18.15
C LYS A 22 -9.27 12.75 17.46
N GLY A 23 -9.21 11.42 17.42
CA GLY A 23 -10.29 10.57 16.87
C GLY A 23 -11.57 10.64 17.70
N ARG A 24 -11.44 10.61 19.04
CA ARG A 24 -12.57 10.84 19.95
C ARG A 24 -13.21 12.22 19.74
N SER A 25 -12.39 13.26 19.58
CA SER A 25 -12.90 14.62 19.30
C SER A 25 -13.67 14.69 17.97
N LEU A 26 -13.20 14.02 16.91
CA LEU A 26 -13.92 13.95 15.63
C LEU A 26 -15.28 13.26 15.77
N MET A 27 -15.34 12.15 16.50
CA MET A 27 -16.59 11.44 16.77
C MET A 27 -17.57 12.32 17.57
N LEU A 28 -17.11 12.94 18.67
CA LEU A 28 -17.94 13.82 19.50
C LEU A 28 -18.43 15.08 18.76
N ASN A 29 -17.64 15.60 17.82
CA ASN A 29 -17.99 16.74 16.98
C ASN A 29 -18.88 16.38 15.78
N GLY A 30 -19.36 15.13 15.68
CA GLY A 30 -20.24 14.69 14.58
C GLY A 30 -19.55 14.64 13.23
N ALA A 31 -18.22 14.47 13.20
CA ALA A 31 -17.45 14.43 11.96
C ALA A 31 -17.60 13.09 11.21
N VAL A 32 -18.06 12.03 11.87
CA VAL A 32 -18.45 10.76 11.21
C VAL A 32 -19.83 10.96 10.59
N LEU A 33 -19.87 11.08 9.25
CA LEU A 33 -21.10 11.45 8.53
C LEU A 33 -22.03 10.26 8.34
N SER A 34 -21.45 9.10 8.06
CA SER A 34 -22.14 7.83 7.89
C SER A 34 -21.16 6.70 8.14
N PHE A 35 -21.68 5.58 8.61
CA PHE A 35 -20.97 4.30 8.58
C PHE A 35 -21.95 3.20 8.22
N GLU A 36 -21.43 2.19 7.52
CA GLU A 36 -22.14 0.95 7.19
C GLU A 36 -21.37 -0.20 7.83
N ASP A 37 -22.08 -1.09 8.51
CA ASP A 37 -21.50 -2.30 9.05
C ASP A 37 -21.96 -3.52 8.24
N SER A 38 -21.04 -4.39 7.86
CA SER A 38 -21.36 -5.65 7.18
C SER A 38 -21.55 -6.79 8.19
N GLY A 39 -22.06 -6.49 9.38
CA GLY A 39 -22.23 -7.44 10.46
C GLY A 39 -23.17 -8.57 10.04
N SER A 40 -22.66 -9.81 10.01
CA SER A 40 -23.52 -10.98 9.81
C SER A 40 -23.96 -11.54 11.16
N ARG A 41 -25.18 -12.09 11.24
CA ARG A 41 -25.65 -12.82 12.44
C ARG A 41 -24.82 -14.08 12.78
N PHE A 42 -23.78 -14.38 11.99
CA PHE A 42 -22.95 -15.58 12.08
C PHE A 42 -21.44 -15.30 12.23
N SER A 43 -20.99 -14.05 12.05
CA SER A 43 -19.59 -13.65 12.17
C SER A 43 -19.43 -12.69 13.35
N LYS A 44 -18.45 -12.98 14.21
CA LYS A 44 -18.13 -12.20 15.42
C LYS A 44 -17.28 -10.96 15.10
N ASN A 45 -16.69 -10.94 13.92
CA ASN A 45 -15.97 -9.80 13.38
C ASN A 45 -16.97 -8.89 12.68
N VAL A 46 -16.89 -7.60 12.99
CA VAL A 46 -17.65 -6.55 12.32
C VAL A 46 -16.69 -5.73 11.49
N ASN A 47 -16.96 -5.62 10.19
CA ASN A 47 -16.30 -4.67 9.31
C ASN A 47 -17.19 -3.42 9.21
N ILE A 48 -16.57 -2.27 9.42
CA ILE A 48 -17.21 -0.95 9.47
C ILE A 48 -16.58 -0.10 8.39
N GLU A 49 -17.38 0.33 7.43
CA GLU A 49 -17.00 1.30 6.42
C GLU A 49 -17.58 2.66 6.77
N GLY A 50 -16.72 3.62 7.13
CA GLY A 50 -17.12 4.95 7.57
C GLY A 50 -16.68 6.06 6.61
N THR A 51 -17.51 7.09 6.47
CA THR A 51 -17.12 8.37 5.85
C THR A 51 -16.94 9.42 6.94
N VAL A 52 -15.72 9.93 7.10
CA VAL A 52 -15.35 10.87 8.17
C VAL A 52 -14.84 12.17 7.58
N ARG A 53 -15.41 13.29 8.04
CA ARG A 53 -14.93 14.63 7.72
C ARG A 53 -13.67 14.94 8.51
N GLY A 54 -12.57 15.22 7.81
CA GLY A 54 -11.33 15.68 8.41
C GLY A 54 -11.42 17.11 8.95
N SER A 55 -10.40 17.51 9.70
CA SER A 55 -10.31 18.86 10.29
C SER A 55 -10.22 20.00 9.26
N ARG A 56 -9.91 19.68 8.00
CA ARG A 56 -9.86 20.63 6.86
C ARG A 56 -11.14 20.63 6.01
N GLY A 57 -12.14 19.83 6.38
CA GLY A 57 -13.40 19.69 5.64
C GLY A 57 -13.41 18.56 4.60
N ASP A 58 -12.25 17.98 4.26
CA ASP A 58 -12.13 16.83 3.36
C ASP A 58 -12.86 15.60 3.89
N LEU A 59 -13.35 14.75 2.99
CA LEU A 59 -14.01 13.50 3.34
C LEU A 59 -13.06 12.33 3.13
N TYR A 60 -12.90 11.53 4.17
CA TYR A 60 -12.06 10.34 4.16
C TYR A 60 -12.91 9.09 4.32
N LYS A 61 -12.62 8.07 3.52
CA LYS A 61 -13.15 6.73 3.69
C LYS A 61 -12.27 5.95 4.65
N THR A 62 -12.93 5.24 5.54
CA THR A 62 -12.29 4.45 6.60
C THR A 62 -12.87 3.05 6.56
N HIS A 63 -12.02 2.06 6.76
CA HIS A 63 -12.41 0.67 6.97
C HIS A 63 -11.85 0.24 8.32
N VAL A 64 -12.66 -0.36 9.18
CA VAL A 64 -12.22 -0.88 10.48
C VAL A 64 -12.86 -2.24 10.69
N ALA A 65 -12.03 -3.24 11.01
CA ALA A 65 -12.49 -4.57 11.41
C ALA A 65 -12.26 -4.75 12.91
N LEU A 66 -13.32 -5.03 13.67
CA LEU A 66 -13.29 -5.27 15.11
C LEU A 66 -13.70 -6.71 15.43
N ASP A 67 -13.03 -7.34 16.40
CA ASP A 67 -13.49 -8.56 17.03
C ASP A 67 -14.29 -8.21 18.29
N MET A 68 -15.61 -8.42 18.23
CA MET A 68 -16.55 -8.03 19.30
C MET A 68 -16.46 -8.89 20.56
N ASP A 69 -15.83 -10.08 20.51
CA ASP A 69 -15.69 -10.97 21.68
C ASP A 69 -14.35 -10.72 22.40
N GLU A 70 -13.26 -10.63 21.64
CA GLU A 70 -11.90 -10.44 22.19
C GLU A 70 -11.56 -8.96 22.47
N HIS A 71 -12.41 -8.02 22.05
CA HIS A 71 -12.22 -6.57 22.18
C HIS A 71 -10.94 -6.07 21.50
N GLU A 72 -10.62 -6.67 20.34
CA GLU A 72 -9.42 -6.38 19.57
C GLU A 72 -9.74 -5.70 18.24
N VAL A 73 -8.79 -4.88 17.77
CA VAL A 73 -8.81 -4.33 16.41
C VAL A 73 -8.10 -5.33 15.51
N VAL A 74 -8.85 -5.90 14.56
CA VAL A 74 -8.35 -6.94 13.66
C VAL A 74 -7.62 -6.32 12.47
N ASP A 75 -8.19 -5.26 11.90
CA ASP A 75 -7.63 -4.57 10.75
C ASP A 75 -8.19 -3.14 10.65
N TYR A 76 -7.47 -2.26 9.95
CA TYR A 76 -7.91 -0.89 9.69
C TYR A 76 -7.23 -0.28 8.48
N ASP A 77 -7.96 0.55 7.75
CA ASP A 77 -7.45 1.35 6.65
C ASP A 77 -8.16 2.70 6.58
N CYS A 78 -7.48 3.70 6.01
CA CYS A 78 -8.07 4.99 5.72
C CYS A 78 -7.33 5.66 4.56
N ASP A 79 -8.08 6.26 3.64
CA ASP A 79 -7.54 7.02 2.51
C ASP A 79 -6.91 8.38 2.89
N CYS A 80 -6.77 8.67 4.19
CA CYS A 80 -6.18 9.91 4.66
C CYS A 80 -4.63 9.88 4.63
N PRO A 81 -3.97 11.04 4.43
CA PRO A 81 -2.51 11.11 4.40
C PRO A 81 -1.80 10.56 5.64
N ALA A 82 -2.47 10.54 6.80
CA ALA A 82 -1.88 10.05 8.04
C ALA A 82 -1.77 8.51 8.09
N ALA A 83 -2.68 7.79 7.43
CA ALA A 83 -2.63 6.33 7.37
C ALA A 83 -1.45 5.82 6.53
N PHE A 84 -1.05 6.59 5.51
CA PHE A 84 0.13 6.28 4.69
C PHE A 84 1.46 6.69 5.32
N ARG A 85 1.44 7.58 6.33
CA ARG A 85 2.65 8.21 6.90
C ARG A 85 3.07 7.68 8.26
N TYR A 86 2.14 7.13 9.04
CA TYR A 86 2.41 6.68 10.40
C TYR A 86 1.98 5.23 10.57
N SER A 87 2.77 4.45 11.31
CA SER A 87 2.38 3.10 11.73
C SER A 87 1.30 3.22 12.82
N GLY A 88 0.09 2.74 12.54
CA GLY A 88 -1.03 2.75 13.48
C GLY A 88 -2.30 3.40 12.90
N MET A 89 -3.40 3.27 13.63
CA MET A 89 -4.69 3.84 13.30
C MET A 89 -4.63 5.36 13.27
N CYS A 90 -5.12 5.95 12.18
CA CYS A 90 -5.31 7.38 12.08
C CYS A 90 -6.54 7.84 12.91
N LYS A 91 -6.64 9.16 13.15
CA LYS A 91 -7.77 9.73 13.89
C LYS A 91 -9.14 9.45 13.26
N HIS A 92 -9.21 9.26 11.93
CA HIS A 92 -10.47 8.98 11.23
C HIS A 92 -10.92 7.53 11.45
N ALA A 93 -10.02 6.56 11.34
CA ALA A 93 -10.31 5.15 11.64
C ALA A 93 -10.74 4.97 13.11
N ILE A 94 -10.07 5.65 14.04
CA ILE A 94 -10.46 5.65 15.46
C ILE A 94 -11.85 6.28 15.64
N ALA A 95 -12.14 7.40 14.96
CA ALA A 95 -13.45 8.05 15.04
C ALA A 95 -14.59 7.13 14.54
N THR A 96 -14.36 6.41 13.44
CA THR A 96 -15.31 5.43 12.88
C THR A 96 -15.56 4.27 13.85
N ALA A 97 -14.50 3.71 14.43
CA ALA A 97 -14.61 2.64 15.43
C ALA A 97 -15.42 3.10 16.65
N LEU A 98 -15.10 4.28 17.19
CA LEU A 98 -15.82 4.85 18.35
C LEU A 98 -17.28 5.16 18.04
N ALA A 99 -17.58 5.69 16.84
CA ALA A 99 -18.95 5.97 16.43
C ALA A 99 -19.80 4.69 16.31
N TYR A 100 -19.22 3.61 15.81
CA TYR A 100 -19.88 2.30 15.78
C TYR A 100 -20.09 1.71 17.18
N LEU A 101 -19.07 1.75 18.04
CA LEU A 101 -19.15 1.21 19.42
C LEU A 101 -20.20 1.94 20.26
N ASP A 102 -20.31 3.26 20.10
CA ASP A 102 -21.33 4.08 20.76
C ASP A 102 -22.74 3.77 20.21
N ALA A 103 -22.88 3.66 18.88
CA ALA A 103 -24.17 3.36 18.24
C ALA A 103 -24.67 1.92 18.49
N SER A 104 -23.74 0.96 18.62
CA SER A 104 -24.05 -0.45 18.92
C SER A 104 -24.33 -0.69 20.41
N GLY A 105 -24.00 0.27 21.28
CA GLY A 105 -24.12 0.14 22.73
C GLY A 105 -23.09 -0.79 23.37
N ALA A 106 -22.04 -1.18 22.62
CA ALA A 106 -20.96 -2.05 23.09
C ALA A 106 -20.04 -1.32 24.08
N GLU A 107 -19.77 -0.02 23.86
CA GLU A 107 -19.17 0.87 24.87
C GLU A 107 -19.80 2.26 24.79
N PRO A 108 -20.44 2.76 25.86
CA PRO A 108 -21.00 4.11 25.87
C PRO A 108 -19.89 5.17 25.97
N VAL A 109 -19.86 6.11 25.02
CA VAL A 109 -18.91 7.23 25.05
C VAL A 109 -19.64 8.48 25.58
N GLU A 110 -19.37 8.88 26.83
CA GLU A 110 -20.02 10.06 27.42
C GLU A 110 -19.62 11.37 26.70
N GLY A 111 -20.61 12.08 26.13
CA GLY A 111 -20.51 13.42 25.51
C GLY A 111 -21.50 13.62 24.36
N LEU A 112 -22.43 14.59 24.47
CA LEU A 112 -23.71 14.66 23.73
C LEU A 112 -23.70 14.99 22.20
N ARG A 113 -24.59 14.27 21.48
CA ARG A 113 -25.62 14.64 20.46
C ARG A 113 -25.23 15.15 19.05
N THR A 114 -25.30 14.24 18.08
CA THR A 114 -26.12 14.39 16.84
C THR A 114 -26.34 13.01 16.18
N PRO A 115 -27.51 12.72 15.58
CA PRO A 115 -27.79 11.38 15.04
C PRO A 115 -27.04 11.15 13.72
N VAL A 116 -26.14 10.17 13.69
CA VAL A 116 -25.56 9.63 12.45
C VAL A 116 -26.64 8.89 11.67
N ARG A 117 -26.76 9.16 10.36
CA ARG A 117 -27.74 8.48 9.50
C ARG A 117 -27.20 7.11 9.08
N THR A 118 -27.81 6.05 9.62
CA THR A 118 -27.64 4.67 9.14
C THR A 118 -28.61 4.38 8.00
N PHE A 119 -28.11 3.86 6.87
CA PHE A 119 -28.95 3.35 5.78
C PHE A 119 -28.86 1.82 5.75
N THR A 120 -29.85 1.15 6.32
CA THR A 120 -30.04 -0.30 6.13
C THR A 120 -30.82 -0.52 4.83
N VAL A 121 -30.20 -1.13 3.82
CA VAL A 121 -30.88 -1.48 2.56
C VAL A 121 -31.84 -2.67 2.80
N SER A 122 -33.13 -2.46 2.54
CA SER A 122 -34.15 -3.52 2.55
C SER A 122 -34.36 -4.10 1.14
N PRO A 123 -34.62 -5.41 0.96
CA PRO A 123 -34.73 -6.03 -0.37
C PRO A 123 -36.05 -5.69 -1.07
N ALA A 124 -35.97 -5.46 -2.39
CA ALA A 124 -37.10 -5.16 -3.26
C ALA A 124 -38.06 -6.36 -3.42
N GLN A 125 -39.36 -6.08 -3.28
CA GLN A 125 -40.46 -7.05 -3.41
C GLN A 125 -40.84 -7.30 -4.87
N SER A 126 -40.80 -8.56 -5.31
CA SER A 126 -41.54 -9.05 -6.49
C SER A 126 -42.67 -9.98 -6.04
N LYS A 127 -43.92 -9.64 -6.39
CA LYS A 127 -45.16 -10.47 -6.29
C LYS A 127 -44.99 -11.72 -7.18
N GLN A 128 -45.43 -12.95 -6.92
CA GLN A 128 -46.59 -13.63 -6.29
C GLN A 128 -46.30 -15.17 -6.39
N PRO A 129 -47.15 -16.17 -6.04
CA PRO A 129 -48.19 -16.32 -5.00
C PRO A 129 -47.91 -17.50 -4.01
N THR A 130 -48.67 -17.50 -2.92
CA THR A 130 -48.67 -18.38 -1.74
C THR A 130 -48.96 -19.88 -1.96
N ARG A 131 -48.22 -20.77 -1.28
CA ARG A 131 -48.73 -21.99 -0.59
C ARG A 131 -47.78 -22.43 0.54
N PRO A 132 -48.28 -23.16 1.56
CA PRO A 132 -47.88 -23.01 2.95
C PRO A 132 -46.59 -23.75 3.32
N ALA A 133 -45.86 -23.18 4.27
CA ALA A 133 -44.74 -23.83 4.93
C ALA A 133 -45.21 -25.06 5.72
N PRO A 134 -44.56 -26.23 5.57
CA PRO A 134 -44.64 -27.25 6.58
C PRO A 134 -43.78 -26.85 7.79
N SER A 135 -44.31 -27.22 8.94
CA SER A 135 -43.81 -27.07 10.29
C SER A 135 -42.31 -27.33 10.49
N ALA A 136 -41.75 -26.58 11.44
CA ALA A 136 -40.47 -26.82 12.09
C ALA A 136 -40.31 -28.25 12.66
N SER A 137 -39.03 -28.58 12.91
CA SER A 137 -38.45 -29.77 13.56
C SER A 137 -38.04 -30.88 12.57
N ALA A 138 -36.79 -31.34 12.51
CA ALA A 138 -35.89 -31.60 13.64
C ALA A 138 -34.42 -31.25 13.35
N VAL A 139 -33.84 -30.47 14.25
CA VAL A 139 -32.42 -30.47 14.56
C VAL A 139 -32.06 -31.87 15.07
N ASN A 140 -30.95 -32.44 14.61
CA ASN A 140 -30.38 -33.64 15.19
C ASN A 140 -30.06 -33.35 16.67
N PRO A 141 -30.70 -34.00 17.65
CA PRO A 141 -30.63 -33.61 19.06
C PRO A 141 -29.26 -33.82 19.70
N ASN A 142 -28.30 -34.41 18.99
CA ASN A 142 -26.98 -34.71 19.55
C ASN A 142 -25.97 -33.55 19.52
N PHE A 143 -26.19 -32.46 18.79
CA PHE A 143 -25.22 -31.34 18.74
C PHE A 143 -25.91 -29.97 18.63
N PRO A 144 -26.19 -29.30 19.76
CA PRO A 144 -26.82 -27.98 19.78
C PRO A 144 -25.84 -26.79 19.96
N PHE A 145 -24.52 -26.97 19.74
CA PHE A 145 -23.51 -25.90 19.95
C PHE A 145 -22.57 -25.72 18.75
N PRO A 146 -22.02 -24.51 18.52
CA PRO A 146 -20.95 -24.27 17.54
C PRO A 146 -19.74 -25.16 17.84
N ALA A 147 -19.08 -25.67 16.80
CA ALA A 147 -18.00 -26.64 16.93
C ALA A 147 -16.93 -26.14 17.93
N PRO A 148 -16.67 -26.87 19.03
CA PRO A 148 -15.67 -26.45 20.00
C PRO A 148 -14.27 -26.51 19.36
N VAL A 149 -13.51 -25.44 19.53
CA VAL A 149 -12.06 -25.44 19.33
C VAL A 149 -11.48 -26.48 20.30
N PRO A 150 -10.56 -27.38 19.89
CA PRO A 150 -10.07 -28.43 20.77
C PRO A 150 -9.40 -27.82 22.01
N THR A 151 -10.04 -28.02 23.17
CA THR A 151 -9.63 -27.45 24.47
C THR A 151 -8.57 -28.26 25.20
N SER A 152 -8.15 -29.42 24.65
CA SER A 152 -7.07 -30.20 25.25
C SER A 152 -5.73 -29.92 24.56
N PRO A 153 -4.72 -29.43 25.30
CA PRO A 153 -3.36 -29.28 24.79
C PRO A 153 -2.80 -30.58 24.20
N SER A 154 -3.23 -31.73 24.73
CA SER A 154 -2.84 -33.06 24.25
C SER A 154 -3.40 -33.41 22.87
N LEU A 155 -4.61 -32.97 22.52
CA LEU A 155 -5.18 -33.19 21.18
C LEU A 155 -4.58 -32.21 20.16
N VAL A 156 -4.34 -30.96 20.56
CA VAL A 156 -3.62 -29.98 19.72
C VAL A 156 -2.20 -30.46 19.44
N ALA A 157 -1.51 -30.99 20.45
CA ALA A 157 -0.20 -31.63 20.28
C ALA A 157 -0.29 -32.85 19.36
N ALA A 158 -1.25 -33.77 19.57
CA ALA A 158 -1.41 -34.94 18.71
C ALA A 158 -1.78 -34.58 17.25
N LEU A 159 -2.55 -33.52 17.02
CA LEU A 159 -2.87 -33.02 15.68
C LEU A 159 -1.67 -32.33 15.03
N SER A 160 -0.84 -31.62 15.82
CA SER A 160 0.45 -31.10 15.35
C SER A 160 1.39 -32.24 15.02
N ASP A 161 1.55 -33.23 15.89
CA ASP A 161 2.37 -34.43 15.66
C ASP A 161 1.91 -35.21 14.42
N LEU A 162 0.59 -35.32 14.17
CA LEU A 162 0.04 -35.94 12.96
C LEU A 162 0.28 -35.09 11.71
N SER A 163 0.26 -33.77 11.83
CA SER A 163 0.58 -32.83 10.75
C SER A 163 2.07 -32.87 10.43
N ASP A 164 2.93 -32.88 11.44
CA ASP A 164 4.38 -33.03 11.33
C ASP A 164 4.74 -34.39 10.75
N ALA A 165 4.12 -35.49 11.21
CA ALA A 165 4.31 -36.82 10.62
C ALA A 165 3.81 -36.90 9.17
N ARG A 166 2.79 -36.11 8.79
CA ARG A 166 2.30 -36.01 7.42
C ARG A 166 3.24 -35.18 6.56
N MET A 167 3.81 -34.10 7.10
CA MET A 167 4.86 -33.31 6.48
C MET A 167 6.14 -34.14 6.29
N ASP A 168 6.54 -34.93 7.29
CA ASP A 168 7.67 -35.86 7.21
C ASP A 168 7.46 -36.95 6.17
N LYS A 169 6.23 -37.48 6.04
CA LYS A 169 5.88 -38.40 4.94
C LYS A 169 5.96 -37.74 3.58
N LEU A 170 5.52 -36.48 3.45
CA LEU A 170 5.65 -35.71 2.21
C LEU A 170 7.12 -35.40 1.90
N VAL A 171 7.93 -35.04 2.89
CA VAL A 171 9.38 -34.83 2.76
C VAL A 171 10.08 -36.14 2.39
N ALA A 172 9.70 -37.28 2.99
CA ALA A 172 10.24 -38.59 2.64
C ALA A 172 9.82 -39.05 1.24
N MET A 173 8.59 -38.74 0.81
CA MET A 173 8.15 -38.97 -0.58
C MET A 173 8.92 -38.06 -1.55
N ARG A 174 9.08 -36.76 -1.24
CA ARG A 174 9.90 -35.82 -2.02
C ARG A 174 11.35 -36.31 -2.14
N ARG A 175 11.97 -36.77 -1.05
CA ARG A 175 13.33 -37.36 -1.09
C ARG A 175 13.41 -38.63 -1.92
N LYS A 176 12.40 -39.52 -1.84
CA LYS A 176 12.35 -40.74 -2.67
C LYS A 176 12.18 -40.42 -4.16
N LEU A 177 11.36 -39.42 -4.50
CA LEU A 177 11.18 -38.97 -5.87
C LEU A 177 12.39 -38.18 -6.38
N ALA A 178 13.01 -37.33 -5.56
CA ALA A 178 14.26 -36.65 -5.90
C ALA A 178 15.39 -37.63 -6.22
N GLY A 179 15.47 -38.76 -5.50
CA GLY A 179 16.42 -39.84 -5.79
C GLY A 179 16.17 -40.60 -7.10
N THR A 180 15.06 -40.34 -7.81
CA THR A 180 14.80 -40.86 -9.16
C THR A 180 15.26 -39.92 -10.27
N ILE A 181 15.65 -38.69 -9.92
CA ILE A 181 16.20 -37.72 -10.86
C ILE A 181 17.69 -38.03 -11.01
N ASP A 182 18.10 -38.34 -12.23
CA ASP A 182 19.52 -38.48 -12.57
C ASP A 182 20.22 -37.13 -12.34
N PRO A 183 21.23 -37.05 -11.45
CA PRO A 183 21.92 -35.80 -11.15
C PRO A 183 22.65 -35.20 -12.37
N ASP A 184 22.95 -36.02 -13.39
CA ASP A 184 23.58 -35.59 -14.64
C ASP A 184 22.55 -35.18 -15.71
N ALA A 185 21.25 -35.32 -15.44
CA ALA A 185 20.21 -34.89 -16.37
C ALA A 185 20.21 -33.35 -16.56
N PRO A 186 19.87 -32.86 -17.76
CA PRO A 186 19.78 -31.43 -18.01
C PRO A 186 18.69 -30.80 -17.12
N LYS A 187 19.10 -29.87 -16.26
CA LYS A 187 18.20 -29.11 -15.39
C LYS A 187 17.27 -28.22 -16.21
N ALA A 188 16.01 -28.15 -15.79
CA ALA A 188 15.02 -27.26 -16.37
C ALA A 188 15.28 -25.81 -15.93
N VAL A 189 15.09 -24.87 -16.85
CA VAL A 189 15.25 -23.44 -16.66
C VAL A 189 13.92 -22.76 -16.94
N LEU A 190 13.44 -21.98 -15.97
CA LEU A 190 12.25 -21.15 -16.06
C LEU A 190 12.68 -19.73 -16.45
N GLU A 191 12.20 -19.27 -17.59
CA GLU A 191 12.53 -17.99 -18.22
C GLU A 191 11.31 -17.05 -18.06
N PRO A 192 11.35 -16.09 -17.11
CA PRO A 192 10.25 -15.16 -16.89
C PRO A 192 10.26 -14.01 -17.90
N SER A 193 9.07 -13.53 -18.23
CA SER A 193 8.81 -12.35 -19.05
C SER A 193 7.91 -11.41 -18.27
N LEU A 194 8.39 -10.21 -17.94
CA LEU A 194 7.58 -9.18 -17.29
C LEU A 194 6.76 -8.44 -18.35
N VAL A 195 5.44 -8.51 -18.23
CA VAL A 195 4.50 -7.94 -19.19
C VAL A 195 3.45 -7.06 -18.50
N PRO A 196 2.86 -6.09 -19.21
CA PRO A 196 1.78 -5.28 -18.65
C PRO A 196 0.57 -6.16 -18.39
N TYR A 197 -0.13 -5.95 -17.29
CA TYR A 197 -1.32 -6.73 -16.96
C TYR A 197 -2.58 -5.89 -17.17
N TYR A 198 -3.56 -6.49 -17.84
CA TYR A 198 -4.87 -5.87 -18.02
C TYR A 198 -5.94 -6.91 -17.73
N ASN A 199 -6.51 -6.83 -16.53
CA ASN A 199 -7.65 -7.64 -16.16
C ASN A 199 -8.68 -6.75 -15.47
N PRO A 200 -9.90 -6.61 -16.00
CA PRO A 200 -10.89 -5.68 -15.47
C PRO A 200 -11.31 -5.96 -14.02
N LEU A 201 -11.13 -7.18 -13.46
CA LEU A 201 -11.43 -7.42 -12.04
C LEU A 201 -10.28 -7.03 -11.09
N PHE A 202 -9.08 -6.80 -11.62
CA PHE A 202 -7.88 -6.46 -10.85
C PHE A 202 -7.11 -5.26 -11.40
N ALA A 203 -7.68 -4.51 -12.36
CA ALA A 203 -6.98 -3.42 -13.03
C ALA A 203 -6.47 -2.38 -12.03
N ASP A 204 -7.21 -2.17 -10.94
CA ASP A 204 -6.83 -1.25 -9.86
C ASP A 204 -5.81 -1.86 -8.88
N ARG A 205 -5.57 -3.18 -8.93
CA ARG A 205 -4.73 -3.92 -7.98
C ARG A 205 -3.37 -4.35 -8.56
N PHE A 206 -3.33 -4.69 -9.86
CA PHE A 206 -2.12 -5.16 -10.53
C PHE A 206 -1.94 -4.47 -11.89
N SER A 207 -0.76 -3.89 -12.10
CA SER A 207 -0.33 -3.28 -13.37
C SER A 207 0.58 -4.18 -14.20
N TRP A 208 1.11 -5.26 -13.62
CA TRP A 208 2.10 -6.16 -14.23
C TRP A 208 1.83 -7.64 -13.97
N ALA A 209 2.31 -8.49 -14.87
CA ALA A 209 2.24 -9.94 -14.76
C ALA A 209 3.53 -10.59 -15.27
N LEU A 210 3.76 -11.83 -14.85
CA LEU A 210 4.79 -12.69 -15.40
C LEU A 210 4.19 -13.71 -16.37
N GLU A 211 4.79 -13.82 -17.54
CA GLU A 211 4.67 -15.01 -18.38
C GLU A 211 5.93 -15.85 -18.27
N PHE A 212 5.81 -17.15 -18.46
CA PHE A 212 6.94 -18.05 -18.36
C PHE A 212 7.15 -18.87 -19.63
N ARG A 213 8.41 -19.11 -19.94
CA ARG A 213 8.85 -20.17 -20.83
C ARG A 213 9.69 -21.13 -20.03
N ILE A 214 9.54 -22.42 -20.28
CA ILE A 214 10.38 -23.44 -19.68
C ILE A 214 11.27 -24.08 -20.74
N ARG A 215 12.55 -24.22 -20.43
CA ARG A 215 13.55 -24.84 -21.28
C ARG A 215 14.25 -25.97 -20.54
N CYS A 216 14.38 -27.13 -21.18
CA CYS A 216 15.15 -28.25 -20.66
C CYS A 216 15.93 -28.87 -21.84
N GLY A 217 17.26 -28.84 -21.77
CA GLY A 217 18.11 -29.17 -22.92
C GLY A 217 17.78 -28.30 -24.15
N SER A 218 17.44 -28.94 -25.26
CA SER A 218 17.07 -28.28 -26.53
C SER A 218 15.57 -28.01 -26.69
N VAL A 219 14.75 -28.41 -25.71
CA VAL A 219 13.29 -28.29 -25.78
C VAL A 219 12.85 -27.06 -25.00
N SER A 220 11.95 -26.27 -25.58
CA SER A 220 11.41 -25.05 -24.99
C SER A 220 9.92 -24.94 -25.23
N TYR A 221 9.16 -24.58 -24.19
CA TYR A 221 7.71 -24.42 -24.24
C TYR A 221 7.27 -23.16 -23.49
N VAL A 222 6.25 -22.48 -24.02
CA VAL A 222 5.52 -21.46 -23.25
C VAL A 222 4.68 -22.17 -22.20
N VAL A 223 4.77 -21.71 -20.96
CA VAL A 223 3.94 -22.22 -19.86
C VAL A 223 2.53 -21.66 -20.04
N LYS A 224 1.59 -22.55 -20.34
CA LYS A 224 0.19 -22.19 -20.59
C LYS A 224 -0.70 -22.33 -19.38
N ASP A 225 -0.29 -23.09 -18.38
CA ASP A 225 -1.07 -23.39 -17.18
C ASP A 225 -0.11 -23.25 -15.99
N ILE A 226 -0.04 -22.00 -15.49
CA ILE A 226 0.84 -21.65 -14.37
C ILE A 226 0.34 -22.28 -13.08
N ASP A 227 -0.98 -22.35 -12.88
CA ASP A 227 -1.60 -22.91 -11.67
C ASP A 227 -1.32 -24.41 -11.57
N GLY A 228 -1.49 -25.16 -12.66
CA GLY A 228 -1.18 -26.58 -12.72
C GLY A 228 0.32 -26.87 -12.53
N MET A 229 1.20 -26.02 -13.08
CA MET A 229 2.64 -26.10 -12.84
C MET A 229 2.97 -25.88 -11.35
N ALA A 230 2.37 -24.86 -10.73
CA ALA A 230 2.57 -24.54 -9.32
C ALA A 230 2.05 -25.64 -8.39
N ASP A 231 0.86 -26.19 -8.65
CA ASP A 231 0.30 -27.30 -7.89
C ASP A 231 1.16 -28.57 -8.03
N ALA A 232 1.62 -28.88 -9.24
CA ALA A 232 2.54 -30.00 -9.46
C ALA A 232 3.85 -29.80 -8.70
N TYR A 233 4.41 -28.59 -8.69
CA TYR A 233 5.62 -28.28 -7.91
C TYR A 233 5.39 -28.40 -6.40
N ALA A 234 4.29 -27.82 -5.91
CA ALA A 234 3.92 -27.90 -4.49
C ALA A 234 3.69 -29.36 -4.02
N ARG A 235 3.10 -30.21 -4.87
CA ARG A 235 2.86 -31.63 -4.55
C ARG A 235 4.03 -32.56 -4.86
N GLY A 236 5.06 -32.09 -5.57
CA GLY A 236 6.11 -32.96 -6.09
C GLY A 236 5.57 -33.97 -7.13
N GLY A 237 4.66 -33.52 -8.00
CA GLY A 237 4.03 -34.31 -9.04
C GLY A 237 4.65 -34.11 -10.42
N THR A 238 4.20 -34.88 -11.40
CA THR A 238 4.61 -34.70 -12.81
C THR A 238 3.72 -33.69 -13.52
N PHE A 239 4.30 -32.81 -14.32
CA PHE A 239 3.56 -31.85 -15.14
C PHE A 239 4.06 -31.86 -16.58
N SER A 240 3.16 -31.58 -17.52
CA SER A 240 3.41 -31.67 -18.97
C SER A 240 3.20 -30.32 -19.64
N TYR A 241 4.27 -29.77 -20.21
CA TYR A 241 4.23 -28.52 -20.98
C TYR A 241 3.96 -28.74 -22.46
N GLY A 242 4.11 -29.98 -22.92
CA GLY A 242 3.88 -30.38 -24.31
C GLY A 242 4.37 -31.79 -24.57
N LYS A 243 4.22 -32.25 -25.83
CA LYS A 243 4.49 -33.65 -26.22
C LYS A 243 5.89 -34.17 -25.88
N LYS A 244 6.89 -33.28 -25.76
CA LYS A 244 8.30 -33.63 -25.54
C LYS A 244 8.85 -33.19 -24.18
N LEU A 245 8.02 -32.59 -23.32
CA LEU A 245 8.48 -32.08 -22.04
C LEU A 245 7.45 -32.37 -20.94
N THR A 246 7.61 -33.54 -20.33
CA THR A 246 6.84 -34.01 -19.18
C THR A 246 7.83 -34.57 -18.19
N PHE A 247 7.87 -34.01 -16.98
CA PHE A 247 8.81 -34.44 -15.97
C PHE A 247 8.31 -34.10 -14.57
N LEU A 248 8.98 -34.66 -13.57
CA LEU A 248 8.71 -34.43 -12.16
C LEU A 248 9.06 -33.01 -11.74
N HIS A 249 8.14 -32.29 -11.11
CA HIS A 249 8.35 -30.94 -10.57
C HIS A 249 8.85 -31.02 -9.14
N ALA A 250 10.12 -31.40 -8.99
CA ALA A 250 10.86 -31.31 -7.73
C ALA A 250 11.96 -30.25 -7.87
N PRO A 251 12.38 -29.56 -6.79
CA PRO A 251 13.41 -28.52 -6.84
C PRO A 251 14.70 -28.97 -7.55
N GLU A 252 15.09 -30.23 -7.39
CA GLU A 252 16.30 -30.82 -7.96
C GLU A 252 16.27 -30.92 -9.50
N ALA A 253 15.07 -30.94 -10.09
CA ALA A 253 14.88 -30.96 -11.54
C ALA A 253 15.17 -29.60 -12.21
N PHE A 254 15.33 -28.54 -11.42
CA PHE A 254 15.51 -27.17 -11.89
C PHE A 254 16.92 -26.64 -11.56
N ASP A 255 17.34 -25.61 -12.29
CA ASP A 255 18.48 -24.80 -11.85
C ASP A 255 18.11 -23.99 -10.59
N ASP A 256 19.13 -23.58 -9.84
CA ASP A 256 18.93 -23.03 -8.49
C ASP A 256 18.07 -21.75 -8.49
N VAL A 257 18.14 -20.95 -9.56
CA VAL A 257 17.32 -19.73 -9.71
C VAL A 257 15.89 -20.09 -10.11
N SER A 258 15.69 -21.05 -11.01
CA SER A 258 14.35 -21.49 -11.42
C SER A 258 13.60 -22.20 -10.30
N ALA A 259 14.30 -22.94 -9.43
CA ALA A 259 13.71 -23.49 -8.22
C ALA A 259 13.18 -22.36 -7.30
N LYS A 260 13.98 -21.32 -7.06
CA LYS A 260 13.54 -20.15 -6.27
C LYS A 260 12.42 -19.36 -6.93
N LEU A 261 12.44 -19.24 -8.26
CA LEU A 261 11.33 -18.64 -9.02
C LEU A 261 10.06 -19.47 -8.88
N LEU A 262 10.16 -20.80 -8.86
CA LEU A 262 9.01 -21.68 -8.64
C LEU A 262 8.47 -21.60 -7.22
N ASP A 263 9.32 -21.44 -6.21
CA ASP A 263 8.89 -21.15 -4.84
C ASP A 263 8.06 -19.85 -4.80
N PHE A 264 8.57 -18.79 -5.45
CA PHE A 264 7.85 -17.52 -5.59
C PHE A 264 6.51 -17.68 -6.33
N VAL A 265 6.49 -18.42 -7.45
CA VAL A 265 5.28 -18.69 -8.24
C VAL A 265 4.25 -19.45 -7.40
N ALA A 266 4.66 -20.53 -6.73
CA ALA A 266 3.76 -21.35 -5.91
C ALA A 266 3.16 -20.56 -4.74
N MET A 267 3.97 -19.73 -4.07
CA MET A 267 3.50 -18.82 -3.02
C MET A 267 2.50 -17.80 -3.56
N THR A 268 2.79 -17.19 -4.71
CA THR A 268 1.91 -16.18 -5.33
C THR A 268 0.59 -16.78 -5.79
N VAL A 269 0.61 -17.97 -6.41
CA VAL A 269 -0.59 -18.70 -6.82
C VAL A 269 -1.45 -19.04 -5.61
N ALA A 270 -0.86 -19.54 -4.52
CA ALA A 270 -1.59 -19.82 -3.29
C ALA A 270 -2.25 -18.56 -2.72
N TYR A 271 -1.51 -17.45 -2.64
CA TYR A 271 -2.02 -16.16 -2.17
C TYR A 271 -3.18 -15.64 -3.02
N LEU A 272 -3.07 -15.70 -4.35
CA LEU A 272 -4.15 -15.32 -5.25
C LEU A 272 -5.36 -16.25 -5.11
N GLY A 273 -5.15 -17.54 -4.89
CA GLY A 273 -6.19 -18.51 -4.58
C GLY A 273 -6.96 -18.15 -3.30
N ASP A 274 -6.25 -17.75 -2.24
CA ASP A 274 -6.87 -17.36 -0.97
C ASP A 274 -7.74 -16.11 -1.10
N ILE A 275 -7.23 -15.06 -1.77
CA ILE A 275 -7.98 -13.82 -2.04
C ILE A 275 -9.30 -14.12 -2.76
N THR A 276 -9.23 -15.02 -3.73
CA THR A 276 -10.33 -15.30 -4.65
C THR A 276 -11.33 -16.33 -4.14
N SER A 277 -10.94 -17.14 -3.15
CA SER A 277 -11.81 -18.10 -2.46
C SER A 277 -12.82 -17.46 -1.49
N SER A 278 -12.69 -16.16 -1.21
CA SER A 278 -13.65 -15.39 -0.40
C SER A 278 -15.02 -15.28 -1.11
N ARG A 279 -16.11 -15.59 -0.38
CA ARG A 279 -17.44 -15.97 -0.92
C ARG A 279 -18.13 -14.95 -1.85
N SER A 280 -17.76 -13.68 -1.86
CA SER A 280 -18.33 -12.66 -2.75
C SER A 280 -17.71 -12.65 -4.16
N ALA A 281 -16.43 -13.00 -4.29
CA ALA A 281 -15.76 -13.10 -5.60
C ALA A 281 -16.21 -14.35 -6.37
N SER A 282 -16.53 -15.44 -5.64
CA SER A 282 -16.78 -16.79 -6.18
C SER A 282 -17.88 -16.91 -7.25
N TYR A 283 -18.89 -16.02 -7.27
CA TYR A 283 -20.01 -16.09 -8.22
C TYR A 283 -19.65 -15.53 -9.61
N ASP A 284 -18.78 -14.51 -9.68
CA ASP A 284 -18.18 -14.03 -10.93
C ASP A 284 -16.96 -14.87 -11.34
N PHE A 285 -16.32 -15.53 -10.36
CA PHE A 285 -15.13 -16.35 -10.49
C PHE A 285 -15.33 -17.64 -11.28
N ALA A 286 -16.39 -18.39 -10.96
CA ALA A 286 -16.67 -19.69 -11.58
C ALA A 286 -16.98 -19.58 -13.10
N ARG A 287 -17.26 -18.38 -13.58
CA ARG A 287 -17.65 -18.12 -14.98
C ARG A 287 -16.49 -17.66 -15.87
N SER A 288 -15.34 -17.27 -15.30
CA SER A 288 -14.33 -16.45 -16.02
C SER A 288 -12.88 -16.97 -16.05
N GLY A 289 -12.51 -18.03 -15.32
CA GLY A 289 -11.20 -18.71 -15.49
C GLY A 289 -9.99 -17.80 -15.18
N PHE A 290 -9.74 -17.55 -13.89
CA PHE A 290 -9.13 -16.31 -13.42
C PHE A 290 -7.61 -16.30 -13.15
N VAL A 291 -6.88 -16.85 -14.10
CA VAL A 291 -5.58 -16.35 -14.57
C VAL A 291 -5.76 -16.49 -16.08
N ALA A 292 -5.51 -15.47 -16.90
CA ALA A 292 -5.36 -15.76 -18.33
C ALA A 292 -4.26 -16.81 -18.36
N GLU A 293 -4.54 -18.10 -18.66
CA GLU A 293 -3.86 -19.30 -18.11
C GLU A 293 -2.31 -19.25 -18.11
N ARG A 294 -1.76 -18.34 -18.91
CA ARG A 294 -0.36 -17.99 -19.16
C ARG A 294 0.24 -16.78 -18.38
N GLN A 295 -0.52 -16.00 -17.60
CA GLN A 295 -0.07 -14.74 -16.96
C GLN A 295 -0.28 -14.71 -15.45
N LEU A 296 0.79 -14.75 -14.67
CA LEU A 296 0.73 -14.61 -13.21
C LEU A 296 0.74 -13.12 -12.81
N PRO A 297 -0.37 -12.55 -12.31
CA PRO A 297 -0.41 -11.15 -11.88
C PRO A 297 0.49 -10.95 -10.65
N ILE A 298 1.30 -9.90 -10.64
CA ILE A 298 2.23 -9.62 -9.54
C ILE A 298 2.24 -8.14 -9.16
N SER A 299 2.52 -7.85 -7.88
CA SER A 299 2.70 -6.48 -7.38
C SER A 299 4.08 -5.93 -7.71
N GLU A 300 4.25 -4.61 -7.66
CA GLU A 300 5.57 -3.97 -7.82
C GLU A 300 6.61 -4.47 -6.79
N TYR A 301 6.16 -4.72 -5.56
CA TYR A 301 6.95 -5.36 -4.51
C TYR A 301 7.54 -6.70 -4.98
N SER A 302 6.70 -7.50 -5.64
CA SER A 302 7.07 -8.82 -6.13
C SER A 302 7.99 -8.75 -7.35
N ILE A 303 7.85 -7.72 -8.20
CA ILE A 303 8.78 -7.46 -9.30
C ILE A 303 10.20 -7.27 -8.78
N VAL A 304 10.39 -6.49 -7.70
CA VAL A 304 11.71 -6.29 -7.08
C VAL A 304 12.30 -7.62 -6.61
N SER A 305 11.48 -8.48 -5.99
CA SER A 305 11.92 -9.82 -5.54
C SER A 305 12.35 -10.72 -6.71
N VAL A 306 11.61 -10.68 -7.82
CA VAL A 306 11.93 -11.44 -9.04
C VAL A 306 13.22 -10.93 -9.68
N LEU A 307 13.40 -9.60 -9.76
CA LEU A 307 14.62 -8.99 -10.28
C LEU A 307 15.83 -9.35 -9.42
N ASP A 308 15.67 -9.42 -8.09
CA ASP A 308 16.72 -9.87 -7.18
C ASP A 308 17.15 -11.32 -7.44
N LEU A 309 16.21 -12.22 -7.75
CA LEU A 309 16.50 -13.60 -8.14
C LEU A 309 17.23 -13.70 -9.50
N LEU A 310 16.98 -12.75 -10.39
CA LEU A 310 17.49 -12.75 -11.76
C LEU A 310 18.80 -11.97 -11.94
N ARG A 311 19.40 -11.42 -10.88
CA ARG A 311 20.68 -10.68 -10.99
C ARG A 311 21.75 -11.48 -11.75
N GLY A 312 22.38 -10.83 -12.72
CA GLY A 312 23.36 -11.46 -13.61
C GLY A 312 22.76 -12.27 -14.76
N ARG A 313 21.43 -12.29 -14.93
CA ARG A 313 20.72 -12.97 -16.02
C ARG A 313 19.98 -11.97 -16.92
N THR A 314 19.43 -12.47 -18.02
CA THR A 314 18.51 -11.71 -18.87
C THR A 314 17.06 -12.08 -18.55
N MET A 315 16.16 -11.12 -18.74
CA MET A 315 14.72 -11.32 -18.68
C MET A 315 14.06 -10.67 -19.88
N SER A 316 12.93 -11.23 -20.32
CA SER A 316 12.10 -10.54 -21.32
C SER A 316 11.27 -9.46 -20.61
N PHE A 317 11.19 -8.28 -21.21
CA PHE A 317 10.42 -7.14 -20.70
C PHE A 317 9.57 -6.53 -21.81
N GLU A 318 8.28 -6.42 -21.58
CA GLU A 318 7.33 -5.72 -22.46
C GLU A 318 6.89 -4.40 -21.78
N PRO A 319 7.23 -3.22 -22.32
CA PRO A 319 6.79 -1.93 -21.77
C PRO A 319 5.27 -1.78 -21.79
N ALA A 320 4.71 -1.04 -20.82
CA ALA A 320 3.27 -0.81 -20.67
C ALA A 320 2.59 -0.28 -21.95
N TRP A 321 3.29 0.54 -22.73
CA TRP A 321 2.74 1.15 -23.95
C TRP A 321 2.65 0.22 -25.15
N SER A 322 3.29 -0.95 -25.16
CA SER A 322 3.25 -1.83 -26.33
C SER A 322 1.95 -2.62 -26.44
N ARG A 323 1.20 -2.83 -25.35
CA ARG A 323 -0.13 -3.44 -25.39
C ARG A 323 -1.16 -2.45 -25.93
N GLY A 324 -1.85 -2.84 -27.01
CA GLY A 324 -2.86 -2.02 -27.70
C GLY A 324 -2.39 -1.44 -29.04
N THR A 325 -1.10 -1.57 -29.35
CA THR A 325 -0.57 -1.33 -30.70
C THR A 325 -0.48 -2.66 -31.47
N THR A 326 -0.50 -2.63 -32.80
CA THR A 326 -0.37 -3.85 -33.64
C THR A 326 1.00 -4.54 -33.53
N THR A 327 1.93 -3.98 -32.77
CA THR A 327 3.29 -4.49 -32.58
C THR A 327 3.63 -4.62 -31.09
N HIS A 328 3.31 -5.77 -30.50
CA HIS A 328 3.86 -6.17 -29.21
C HIS A 328 5.37 -6.30 -29.32
N ARG A 329 6.11 -5.49 -28.56
CA ARG A 329 7.58 -5.48 -28.61
C ARG A 329 8.15 -5.79 -27.25
N ALA A 330 8.68 -7.01 -27.13
CA ALA A 330 9.46 -7.43 -25.98
C ALA A 330 10.95 -7.13 -26.22
N TYR A 331 11.65 -6.78 -25.14
CA TYR A 331 13.07 -6.51 -25.11
C TYR A 331 13.75 -7.51 -24.20
N GLU A 332 14.95 -7.95 -24.56
CA GLU A 332 15.79 -8.73 -23.67
C GLU A 332 16.59 -7.76 -22.78
N VAL A 333 16.27 -7.76 -21.50
CA VAL A 333 16.77 -6.83 -20.50
C VAL A 333 17.78 -7.55 -19.61
N ALA A 334 18.99 -7.03 -19.52
CA ALA A 334 20.02 -7.55 -18.63
C ALA A 334 19.80 -7.06 -17.20
N VAL A 335 19.60 -7.98 -16.25
CA VAL A 335 19.50 -7.65 -14.84
C VAL A 335 20.91 -7.56 -14.27
N GLU A 336 21.35 -6.35 -13.92
CA GLU A 336 22.73 -6.10 -13.52
C GLU A 336 23.09 -6.85 -12.23
N SER A 337 24.28 -7.45 -12.21
CA SER A 337 24.87 -7.99 -10.98
C SER A 337 25.30 -6.85 -10.06
N LEU A 338 25.36 -7.10 -8.75
CA LEU A 338 26.09 -6.21 -7.85
C LEU A 338 27.56 -6.18 -8.29
N PRO A 339 28.22 -5.01 -8.31
CA PRO A 339 29.66 -4.97 -8.49
C PRO A 339 30.32 -5.77 -7.36
N GLU A 340 31.25 -6.66 -7.71
CA GLU A 340 32.06 -7.40 -6.74
C GLU A 340 32.90 -6.39 -5.93
N GLY A 341 32.63 -6.27 -4.61
CA GLY A 341 33.47 -5.46 -3.70
C GLY A 341 32.78 -4.45 -2.78
N GLU A 342 31.53 -4.64 -2.37
CA GLU A 342 30.84 -3.68 -1.47
C GLU A 342 31.01 -4.05 0.02
N GLY A 343 32.24 -3.84 0.52
CA GLY A 343 32.49 -3.41 1.90
C GLY A 343 32.65 -1.88 2.01
N GLU A 344 32.69 -1.18 0.87
CA GLU A 344 32.71 0.27 0.80
C GLU A 344 31.55 0.73 -0.08
N VAL A 345 30.58 1.40 0.55
CA VAL A 345 29.45 2.07 -0.11
C VAL A 345 30.03 3.07 -1.12
N PRO A 346 29.79 2.93 -2.44
CA PRO A 346 30.17 3.97 -3.37
C PRO A 346 29.34 5.21 -3.03
N ALA A 347 30.02 6.29 -2.62
CA ALA A 347 29.39 7.59 -2.44
C ALA A 347 28.74 8.02 -3.77
N LYS A 348 27.40 7.99 -3.81
CA LYS A 348 26.53 8.41 -4.92
C LYS A 348 26.94 7.80 -6.29
N ARG A 349 26.34 6.64 -6.65
CA ARG A 349 26.40 6.15 -8.03
C ARG A 349 25.79 7.22 -8.97
N PRO A 350 26.37 7.46 -10.17
CA PRO A 350 25.95 8.56 -11.03
C PRO A 350 24.46 8.46 -11.38
N PRO A 351 23.75 9.60 -11.45
CA PRO A 351 22.31 9.62 -11.66
C PRO A 351 21.93 8.94 -12.97
N LEU A 352 20.93 8.08 -12.89
CA LEU A 352 20.57 7.11 -13.94
C LEU A 352 19.49 7.59 -14.89
N ILE A 353 18.86 8.70 -14.52
CA ILE A 353 17.65 9.21 -15.16
C ILE A 353 17.98 10.60 -15.65
N ALA A 354 17.88 10.82 -16.95
CA ALA A 354 17.94 12.17 -17.52
C ALA A 354 16.60 12.86 -17.26
N ALA A 355 16.63 14.05 -16.66
CA ALA A 355 15.44 14.86 -16.44
C ALA A 355 15.65 16.25 -17.02
N LYS A 356 14.61 16.81 -17.64
CA LYS A 356 14.67 18.18 -18.15
C LYS A 356 13.41 18.94 -17.85
N ILE A 357 13.55 20.07 -17.17
CA ILE A 357 12.47 21.04 -16.98
C ILE A 357 12.66 22.14 -18.02
N ALA A 358 11.60 22.46 -18.77
CA ALA A 358 11.60 23.54 -19.73
C ALA A 358 10.43 24.50 -19.47
N PRO A 359 10.59 25.81 -19.69
CA PRO A 359 9.47 26.75 -19.61
C PRO A 359 8.36 26.40 -20.60
N ALA A 360 7.12 26.58 -20.17
CA ALA A 360 5.90 26.46 -20.95
C ALA A 360 5.07 27.76 -20.87
N ALA A 361 3.91 27.81 -21.52
CA ALA A 361 3.12 29.03 -21.64
C ALA A 361 2.56 29.53 -20.29
N GLY A 362 2.49 30.85 -20.09
CA GLY A 362 1.84 31.43 -18.91
C GLY A 362 2.58 31.21 -17.59
N GLY A 363 3.91 31.05 -17.60
CA GLY A 363 4.72 30.85 -16.39
C GLY A 363 4.73 29.42 -15.86
N SER A 364 4.18 28.48 -16.63
CA SER A 364 4.21 27.03 -16.36
C SER A 364 5.52 26.40 -16.82
N TYR A 365 5.72 25.12 -16.48
CA TYR A 365 6.89 24.33 -16.89
C TYR A 365 6.49 22.92 -17.29
N ASP A 366 7.30 22.28 -18.13
CA ASP A 366 7.15 20.87 -18.49
C ASP A 366 8.38 20.07 -18.05
N LEU A 367 8.15 19.04 -17.23
CA LEU A 367 9.14 18.04 -16.86
C LEU A 367 9.15 16.90 -17.88
N ARG A 368 10.32 16.64 -18.48
CA ARG A 368 10.56 15.52 -19.38
C ARG A 368 11.44 14.47 -18.70
N LEU A 369 10.95 13.23 -18.71
CA LEU A 369 11.63 12.03 -18.24
C LEU A 369 11.82 11.05 -19.41
N PRO A 370 12.67 10.02 -19.28
CA PRO A 370 12.87 9.03 -20.34
C PRO A 370 11.61 8.20 -20.58
N ALA A 371 11.16 8.12 -21.84
CA ALA A 371 9.85 7.57 -22.20
C ALA A 371 9.71 6.04 -22.09
N ASP A 372 10.80 5.32 -21.81
CA ASP A 372 10.85 3.85 -21.77
C ASP A 372 11.61 3.35 -20.52
N THR A 373 11.58 4.13 -19.43
CA THR A 373 12.16 3.75 -18.14
C THR A 373 11.03 3.57 -17.12
N TYR A 374 11.17 2.58 -16.25
CA TYR A 374 10.22 2.26 -15.18
C TYR A 374 10.96 2.17 -13.86
N CYS A 375 10.30 2.55 -12.77
CA CYS A 375 10.82 2.38 -11.42
C CYS A 375 9.89 1.47 -10.64
N PHE A 376 10.41 0.32 -10.21
CA PHE A 376 9.71 -0.62 -9.33
C PHE A 376 10.29 -0.51 -7.93
N ALA A 377 9.44 -0.25 -6.94
CA ALA A 377 9.87 -0.01 -5.56
C ALA A 377 9.26 -1.03 -4.59
N SER A 378 10.02 -1.36 -3.56
CA SER A 378 9.69 -2.32 -2.51
C SER A 378 10.40 -1.91 -1.22
N GLY A 379 9.76 -1.09 -0.39
CA GLY A 379 10.34 -0.61 0.86
C GLY A 379 11.68 0.11 0.66
N ASP A 380 12.77 -0.55 1.04
CA ASP A 380 14.15 -0.06 0.97
C ASP A 380 14.90 -0.47 -0.31
N ALA A 381 14.22 -1.14 -1.25
CA ALA A 381 14.78 -1.61 -2.51
C ALA A 381 14.00 -1.04 -3.71
N ALA A 382 14.74 -0.65 -4.75
CA ALA A 382 14.14 -0.21 -6.00
C ALA A 382 14.97 -0.66 -7.22
N TYR A 383 14.28 -0.86 -8.35
CA TYR A 383 14.90 -1.12 -9.64
C TYR A 383 14.46 -0.09 -10.67
N LEU A 384 15.43 0.41 -11.43
CA LEU A 384 15.20 1.14 -12.67
C LEU A 384 15.33 0.17 -13.84
N VAL A 385 14.26 0.05 -14.61
CA VAL A 385 14.15 -0.89 -15.73
C VAL A 385 13.90 -0.11 -17.01
N ASP A 386 14.80 -0.25 -17.99
CA ASP A 386 14.61 0.26 -19.35
C ASP A 386 14.57 -0.89 -20.37
N THR A 387 14.61 -0.56 -21.67
CA THR A 387 14.58 -1.55 -22.76
C THR A 387 15.86 -2.37 -22.91
N ARG A 388 16.88 -2.15 -22.08
CA ARG A 388 18.20 -2.79 -22.17
C ARG A 388 18.62 -3.41 -20.84
N ARG A 389 18.33 -2.76 -19.71
CA ARG A 389 18.86 -3.15 -18.39
C ARG A 389 17.86 -2.93 -17.26
N ALA A 390 17.96 -3.79 -16.25
CA ALA A 390 17.35 -3.60 -14.94
C ALA A 390 18.46 -3.39 -13.91
N ARG A 391 18.54 -2.18 -13.34
CA ARG A 391 19.57 -1.77 -12.39
C ARG A 391 18.97 -1.59 -11.01
N ARG A 392 19.55 -2.24 -10.01
CA ARG A 392 19.20 -2.01 -8.61
C ARG A 392 19.73 -0.65 -8.15
N ALA A 393 18.84 0.17 -7.61
CA ALA A 393 19.18 1.45 -7.00
C ALA A 393 19.69 1.26 -5.56
N ASP A 394 20.32 2.29 -5.01
CA ASP A 394 20.68 2.30 -3.59
C ASP A 394 19.46 2.56 -2.69
N THR A 395 19.62 2.29 -1.39
CA THR A 395 18.55 2.44 -0.40
C THR A 395 18.05 3.87 -0.28
N ALA A 396 18.93 4.88 -0.45
CA ALA A 396 18.54 6.27 -0.36
C ALA A 396 17.61 6.66 -1.53
N PHE A 397 17.92 6.21 -2.75
CA PHE A 397 17.04 6.36 -3.90
C PHE A 397 15.70 5.64 -3.66
N ALA A 398 15.74 4.40 -3.17
CA ALA A 398 14.52 3.62 -2.91
C ALA A 398 13.57 4.30 -1.91
N GLN A 399 14.12 4.91 -0.86
CA GLN A 399 13.32 5.56 0.19
C GLN A 399 12.83 6.96 -0.22
N HIS A 400 13.65 7.75 -0.91
CA HIS A 400 13.35 9.17 -1.14
C HIS A 400 12.86 9.50 -2.55
N ALA A 401 13.35 8.78 -3.57
CA ALA A 401 13.08 9.11 -4.98
C ALA A 401 12.09 8.15 -5.64
N ALA A 402 12.19 6.85 -5.34
CA ALA A 402 11.38 5.83 -5.99
C ALA A 402 9.86 6.03 -5.82
N PRO A 403 9.31 6.42 -4.65
CA PRO A 403 7.88 6.65 -4.49
C PRO A 403 7.35 7.78 -5.39
N PHE A 404 8.19 8.78 -5.68
CA PHE A 404 7.83 9.88 -6.57
C PHE A 404 8.02 9.50 -8.05
N LEU A 405 9.16 8.89 -8.38
CA LEU A 405 9.53 8.59 -9.76
C LEU A 405 8.77 7.41 -10.37
N SER A 406 8.31 6.43 -9.57
CA SER A 406 7.48 5.31 -10.06
C SER A 406 6.18 5.79 -10.71
N HIS A 407 5.61 6.90 -10.22
CA HIS A 407 4.41 7.51 -10.79
C HIS A 407 4.68 8.32 -12.06
N LEU A 408 5.85 8.94 -12.18
CA LEU A 408 6.16 9.85 -13.29
C LEU A 408 6.83 9.17 -14.48
N LEU A 409 7.70 8.18 -14.23
CA LEU A 409 8.45 7.49 -15.28
C LEU A 409 7.57 6.78 -16.33
N PRO A 410 6.39 6.22 -15.99
CA PRO A 410 5.47 5.69 -17.00
C PRO A 410 4.90 6.74 -17.96
N CYS A 411 4.96 8.04 -17.63
CA CYS A 411 4.43 9.12 -18.45
C CYS A 411 5.33 9.39 -19.67
N ARG A 412 4.81 9.12 -20.88
CA ARG A 412 5.54 9.40 -22.14
C ARG A 412 5.40 10.84 -22.61
N THR A 413 4.36 11.53 -22.17
CA THR A 413 4.18 12.95 -22.43
C THR A 413 4.90 13.76 -21.36
N PRO A 414 5.40 14.97 -21.68
CA PRO A 414 5.92 15.86 -20.66
C PRO A 414 4.89 16.06 -19.54
N VAL A 415 5.35 15.98 -18.30
CA VAL A 415 4.53 16.22 -17.10
C VAL A 415 4.42 17.73 -16.94
N HIS A 416 3.21 18.26 -17.10
CA HIS A 416 2.95 19.68 -17.01
C HIS A 416 2.87 20.15 -15.56
N ILE A 417 3.54 21.26 -15.25
CA ILE A 417 3.57 21.92 -13.95
C ILE A 417 2.89 23.27 -14.13
N ALA A 418 1.65 23.39 -13.64
CA ALA A 418 0.87 24.61 -13.75
C ALA A 418 1.53 25.76 -12.97
N ALA A 419 1.32 27.00 -13.42
CA ALA A 419 1.96 28.20 -12.85
C ALA A 419 1.71 28.36 -11.34
N ASP A 420 0.52 27.98 -10.86
CA ASP A 420 0.15 28.01 -9.45
C ASP A 420 0.72 26.84 -8.63
N GLN A 421 1.21 25.78 -9.28
CA GLN A 421 1.83 24.62 -8.63
C GLN A 421 3.37 24.68 -8.63
N VAL A 422 3.99 25.65 -9.33
CA VAL A 422 5.46 25.74 -9.44
C VAL A 422 6.12 25.86 -8.06
N GLY A 423 5.53 26.60 -7.13
CA GLY A 423 6.07 26.76 -5.78
C GLY A 423 6.13 25.45 -5.00
N GLU A 424 5.04 24.69 -4.96
CA GLU A 424 4.98 23.39 -4.30
C GLU A 424 5.92 22.39 -4.98
N PHE A 425 5.96 22.37 -6.31
CA PHE A 425 6.89 21.55 -7.09
C PHE A 425 8.35 21.86 -6.74
N CYS A 426 8.74 23.14 -6.67
CA CYS A 426 10.10 23.55 -6.32
C CYS A 426 10.50 23.14 -4.91
N ARG A 427 9.54 23.05 -3.98
CA ARG A 427 9.80 22.63 -2.60
C ARG A 427 9.90 21.11 -2.46
N MET A 428 8.96 20.38 -3.06
CA MET A 428 8.80 18.94 -2.80
C MET A 428 9.52 18.06 -3.81
N ALA A 429 9.44 18.40 -5.09
CA ALA A 429 9.88 17.53 -6.18
C ALA A 429 11.25 17.93 -6.75
N LEU A 430 11.53 19.24 -6.86
CA LEU A 430 12.79 19.73 -7.43
C LEU A 430 14.04 19.23 -6.66
N PRO A 431 14.06 19.17 -5.31
CA PRO A 431 15.21 18.62 -4.58
C PRO A 431 15.43 17.14 -4.90
N ILE A 432 14.37 16.34 -4.92
CA ILE A 432 14.43 14.91 -5.28
C ILE A 432 15.00 14.74 -6.70
N LEU A 433 14.51 15.53 -7.66
CA LEU A 433 15.03 15.48 -9.02
C LEU A 433 16.50 15.88 -9.09
N ARG A 434 16.94 16.92 -8.36
CA ARG A 434 18.35 17.33 -8.34
C ARG A 434 19.26 16.29 -7.71
N ASP A 435 18.81 15.61 -6.67
CA ASP A 435 19.63 14.64 -5.96
C ASP A 435 19.79 13.30 -6.68
N TYR A 436 18.77 12.89 -7.43
CA TYR A 436 18.66 11.53 -7.95
C TYR A 436 18.57 11.45 -9.49
N THR A 437 18.55 12.58 -10.19
CA THR A 437 18.51 12.62 -11.67
C THR A 437 19.59 13.55 -12.23
N ASP A 438 19.94 13.37 -13.51
CA ASP A 438 20.75 14.33 -14.25
C ASP A 438 19.81 15.44 -14.76
N LEU A 439 19.49 16.36 -13.84
CA LEU A 439 18.47 17.38 -14.04
C LEU A 439 19.03 18.61 -14.76
N THR A 440 18.49 18.91 -15.94
CA THR A 440 18.61 20.23 -16.56
C THR A 440 17.38 21.07 -16.25
N ALA A 441 17.52 22.13 -15.44
CA ALA A 441 16.41 23.01 -15.05
C ALA A 441 16.78 24.51 -15.11
N PRO A 442 15.82 25.42 -15.35
CA PRO A 442 16.05 26.86 -15.29
C PRO A 442 16.43 27.34 -13.87
N ALA A 443 17.48 28.15 -13.76
CA ALA A 443 17.97 28.67 -12.47
C ALA A 443 16.95 29.53 -11.70
N VAL A 444 15.96 30.11 -12.39
CA VAL A 444 14.89 30.86 -11.73
C VAL A 444 14.12 30.01 -10.72
N LEU A 445 13.99 28.70 -10.96
CA LEU A 445 13.27 27.77 -10.07
C LEU A 445 13.90 27.67 -8.68
N ASP A 446 15.20 27.96 -8.54
CA ASP A 446 15.90 27.98 -7.25
C ASP A 446 15.45 29.11 -6.32
N THR A 447 14.81 30.14 -6.89
CA THR A 447 14.36 31.32 -6.15
C THR A 447 12.86 31.34 -5.90
N VAL A 448 12.11 30.37 -6.45
CA VAL A 448 10.64 30.37 -6.40
C VAL A 448 10.10 29.93 -5.04
N ALA A 449 10.81 29.05 -4.33
CA ALA A 449 10.38 28.52 -3.03
C ALA A 449 11.50 28.73 -1.98
N PRO A 450 11.67 29.96 -1.45
CA PRO A 450 12.65 30.22 -0.39
C PRO A 450 12.32 29.39 0.86
N GLU A 451 13.34 28.98 1.60
CA GLU A 451 13.16 28.29 2.88
C GLU A 451 12.51 29.23 3.92
N PRO A 452 11.54 28.73 4.70
CA PRO A 452 10.97 29.51 5.79
C PRO A 452 11.99 29.70 6.92
N SER A 453 12.07 30.92 7.44
CA SER A 453 12.73 31.19 8.74
C SER A 453 11.71 31.70 9.74
N PHE A 454 11.82 31.24 10.99
CA PHE A 454 10.87 31.55 12.05
C PHE A 454 11.57 32.32 13.17
N ALA A 455 11.02 33.46 13.55
CA ALA A 455 11.48 34.25 14.69
C ALA A 455 10.39 34.26 15.76
N MET A 456 10.72 33.84 16.97
CA MET A 456 9.82 33.85 18.13
C MET A 456 10.24 34.98 19.08
N ALA A 457 9.31 35.88 19.38
CA ALA A 457 9.48 36.93 20.37
C ALA A 457 8.54 36.66 21.54
N ILE A 458 9.10 36.45 22.73
CA ILE A 458 8.34 36.24 23.97
C ILE A 458 8.52 37.49 24.83
N GLY A 459 7.43 38.03 25.34
CA GLY A 459 7.43 39.22 26.21
C GLY A 459 6.22 39.24 27.13
N VAL A 460 6.23 40.13 28.12
CA VAL A 460 5.11 40.32 29.04
C VAL A 460 4.36 41.60 28.67
N ASP A 461 3.04 41.51 28.53
CA ASP A 461 2.15 42.64 28.30
C ASP A 461 0.88 42.45 29.14
N ASP A 462 0.52 43.47 29.93
CA ASP A 462 -0.62 43.49 30.87
C ASP A 462 -0.79 42.22 31.76
N GLY A 463 0.32 41.64 32.23
CA GLY A 463 0.33 40.43 33.07
C GLY A 463 0.15 39.11 32.32
N LEU A 464 0.18 39.15 30.99
CA LEU A 464 0.19 37.98 30.11
C LEU A 464 1.58 37.82 29.47
N VAL A 465 2.11 36.59 29.49
CA VAL A 465 3.31 36.23 28.71
C VAL A 465 2.84 35.93 27.29
N ILE A 466 3.19 36.79 26.33
CA ILE A 466 2.78 36.71 24.92
C ILE A 466 3.92 36.19 24.07
N CYS A 467 3.62 35.24 23.17
CA CYS A 467 4.52 34.75 22.13
C CYS A 467 4.04 35.21 20.74
N LYS A 468 4.87 35.97 20.04
CA LYS A 468 4.67 36.33 18.63
C LYS A 468 5.64 35.57 17.76
N ILE A 469 5.11 34.88 16.75
CA ILE A 469 5.93 34.09 15.81
C ILE A 469 5.84 34.72 14.43
N THR A 470 6.96 35.21 13.91
CA THR A 470 7.05 35.77 12.56
C THR A 470 7.70 34.75 11.62
N VAL A 471 7.04 34.43 10.52
CA VAL A 471 7.60 33.63 9.42
C VAL A 471 8.13 34.56 8.33
N THR A 472 9.32 34.24 7.80
CA THR A 472 9.98 35.02 6.74
C THR A 472 10.38 34.09 5.59
N TYR A 473 10.07 34.52 4.37
CA TYR A 473 10.37 33.88 3.10
C TYR A 473 11.09 34.89 2.19
N GLY A 474 12.42 34.84 2.15
CA GLY A 474 13.20 35.87 1.46
C GLY A 474 12.90 37.26 2.02
N ASP A 475 12.42 38.18 1.19
CA ASP A 475 12.09 39.56 1.58
C ASP A 475 10.67 39.72 2.15
N TRP A 476 9.85 38.66 2.15
CA TRP A 476 8.49 38.70 2.66
C TRP A 476 8.43 38.14 4.08
N SER A 477 7.72 38.80 4.99
CA SER A 477 7.51 38.33 6.36
C SER A 477 6.09 38.60 6.84
N ALA A 478 5.55 37.71 7.67
CA ALA A 478 4.25 37.90 8.30
C ALA A 478 4.18 37.23 9.67
N ASP A 479 3.23 37.69 10.50
CA ASP A 479 2.90 37.03 11.76
C ASP A 479 2.17 35.71 11.49
N LEU A 480 2.74 34.60 11.95
CA LEU A 480 2.38 33.24 11.60
C LEU A 480 0.93 32.90 11.97
N PHE A 481 0.46 33.35 13.13
CA PHE A 481 -0.91 33.13 13.59
C PHE A 481 -1.93 34.10 12.98
N SER A 482 -1.44 35.20 12.38
CA SER A 482 -2.26 36.13 11.59
C SER A 482 -2.47 35.66 10.14
N LEU A 483 -1.82 34.58 9.70
CA LEU A 483 -1.89 34.05 8.33
C LEU A 483 -3.08 33.13 8.03
N GLY A 484 -4.03 32.98 8.97
CA GLY A 484 -5.34 32.39 8.67
C GLY A 484 -6.06 31.76 9.87
N ALA A 485 -7.22 32.33 10.22
CA ALA A 485 -8.32 31.56 10.80
C ALA A 485 -8.88 30.60 9.72
N PRO A 486 -9.38 29.40 10.07
CA PRO A 486 -9.90 28.44 9.09
C PRO A 486 -11.06 29.04 8.27
N GLY A 487 -10.88 29.19 6.94
CA GLY A 487 -11.96 29.55 6.02
C GLY A 487 -11.72 30.70 5.02
N SER A 488 -10.55 31.37 5.00
CA SER A 488 -10.26 32.38 3.97
C SER A 488 -9.84 31.72 2.64
N LEU A 489 -10.81 31.55 1.73
CA LEU A 489 -10.62 30.87 0.43
C LEU A 489 -9.62 31.51 -0.57
N PHE A 490 -8.86 32.55 -0.22
CA PHE A 490 -8.06 33.32 -1.18
C PHE A 490 -6.80 34.04 -0.63
N GLU A 491 -6.24 33.64 0.51
CA GLU A 491 -5.08 34.37 1.06
C GLU A 491 -3.75 34.04 0.35
N GLU A 492 -3.59 32.80 -0.15
CA GLU A 492 -2.44 32.32 -0.94
C GLU A 492 -2.30 32.99 -2.33
N ARG A 493 -3.28 33.78 -2.77
CA ARG A 493 -3.32 34.38 -4.12
C ARG A 493 -3.09 35.89 -4.17
N ARG A 494 -2.65 36.51 -3.07
CA ARG A 494 -2.28 37.94 -3.10
C ARG A 494 -0.97 38.14 -3.88
N PRO A 495 -0.91 39.08 -4.84
CA PRO A 495 0.35 39.44 -5.49
C PRO A 495 1.41 39.81 -4.44
N GLY A 496 2.57 39.15 -4.49
CA GLY A 496 3.69 39.41 -3.59
C GLY A 496 3.80 38.50 -2.35
N VAL A 497 2.87 37.56 -2.12
CA VAL A 497 3.05 36.49 -1.14
C VAL A 497 3.82 35.34 -1.81
N PRO A 498 4.98 34.90 -1.26
CA PRO A 498 5.72 33.77 -1.82
C PRO A 498 5.00 32.45 -1.54
N PRO A 499 5.29 31.38 -2.30
CA PRO A 499 4.79 30.05 -1.99
C PRO A 499 5.17 29.64 -0.56
N ARG A 500 4.18 29.40 0.29
CA ARG A 500 4.35 29.08 1.72
C ARG A 500 4.64 27.60 1.96
N ASP A 501 5.53 27.30 2.89
CA ASP A 501 5.74 25.97 3.46
C ASP A 501 4.82 25.79 4.67
N GLU A 502 3.56 25.49 4.37
CA GLU A 502 2.54 25.28 5.40
C GLU A 502 2.89 24.15 6.36
N VAL A 503 3.63 23.13 5.91
CA VAL A 503 4.01 22.00 6.79
C VAL A 503 4.99 22.46 7.86
N ALA A 504 6.00 23.24 7.48
CA ALA A 504 6.92 23.84 8.44
C ALA A 504 6.20 24.84 9.36
N GLU A 505 5.34 25.68 8.79
CA GLU A 505 4.49 26.62 9.54
C GLU A 505 3.62 25.90 10.57
N PHE A 506 2.87 24.86 10.18
CA PHE A 506 2.04 24.07 11.09
C PHE A 506 2.85 23.37 12.18
N ARG A 507 4.05 22.86 11.87
CA ARG A 507 4.93 22.25 12.89
C ARG A 507 5.36 23.28 13.96
N VAL A 508 5.68 24.50 13.54
CA VAL A 508 6.03 25.58 14.47
C VAL A 508 4.81 26.00 15.28
N MET A 509 3.64 26.10 14.66
CA MET A 509 2.38 26.39 15.37
C MET A 509 2.03 25.30 16.40
N ASP A 510 2.10 24.01 16.01
CA ASP A 510 1.87 22.87 16.90
C ASP A 510 2.86 22.87 18.08
N THR A 511 4.13 23.20 17.82
CA THR A 511 5.15 23.29 18.87
C THR A 511 4.85 24.43 19.84
N ALA A 512 4.46 25.60 19.34
CA ALA A 512 4.14 26.75 20.17
C ALA A 512 2.89 26.53 21.02
N ALA A 513 1.89 25.82 20.49
CA ALA A 513 0.67 25.44 21.20
C ALA A 513 0.89 24.42 22.33
N LEU A 514 2.10 23.85 22.48
CA LEU A 514 2.46 23.06 23.66
C LEU A 514 2.77 23.91 24.89
N TYR A 515 3.13 25.19 24.68
CA TYR A 515 3.64 26.08 25.72
C TYR A 515 2.75 27.30 25.98
N PHE A 516 1.96 27.71 24.99
CA PHE A 516 1.12 28.90 25.08
C PHE A 516 -0.32 28.56 24.69
N ASP A 517 -1.28 29.09 25.45
CA ASP A 517 -2.70 29.01 25.11
C ASP A 517 -3.05 30.09 24.05
N PHE A 518 -4.16 29.88 23.33
CA PHE A 518 -4.63 30.88 22.37
C PHE A 518 -5.63 31.84 23.04
N TYR A 519 -5.20 33.07 23.29
CA TYR A 519 -5.98 34.12 23.95
C TYR A 519 -6.14 35.34 23.04
N GLU A 520 -7.38 35.73 22.74
CA GLU A 520 -7.73 36.92 21.92
C GLU A 520 -6.96 37.10 20.60
N GLY A 521 -6.57 36.00 19.94
CA GLY A 521 -5.86 36.05 18.65
C GLY A 521 -4.34 36.01 18.75
N ALA A 522 -3.77 35.85 19.95
CA ALA A 522 -2.35 35.67 20.19
C ALA A 522 -2.08 34.42 21.05
N LEU A 523 -0.84 33.93 21.02
CA LEU A 523 -0.37 32.91 21.95
C LEU A 523 0.01 33.58 23.28
N ALA A 524 -0.68 33.25 24.37
CA ALA A 524 -0.41 33.81 25.68
C ALA A 524 -0.79 32.87 26.83
N PHE A 525 -0.19 33.08 28.00
CA PHE A 525 -0.65 32.54 29.29
C PHE A 525 -0.44 33.58 30.39
N GLU A 526 -1.06 33.40 31.56
CA GLU A 526 -0.94 34.37 32.66
C GLU A 526 0.43 34.26 33.33
N GLU A 527 1.09 35.39 33.63
CA GLU A 527 2.43 35.43 34.26
C GLU A 527 2.52 34.66 35.59
N ARG A 528 1.38 34.41 36.25
CA ARG A 528 1.31 33.60 37.48
C ARG A 528 1.45 32.08 37.26
N ASP A 529 1.32 31.64 36.01
CA ASP A 529 1.47 30.26 35.56
C ASP A 529 2.85 30.01 34.90
N ASP A 530 3.71 31.04 34.84
CA ASP A 530 5.15 30.97 34.51
C ASP A 530 5.95 30.38 35.69
#